data_AF-A0A7W4I5W9-F1
#
_entry.id   AF-A0A7W4I5W9-F1
#
_cell.length_a   1.000
_cell.length_b   1.000
_cell.length_c   1.000
_cell.angle_alpha   90.00
_cell.angle_beta   90.00
_cell.angle_gamma   90.00
#
_symmetry.space_group_name_H-M   'P 1'
#
loop_
_entity.id
_entity.type
_entity.pdbx_description
1 polymer ?
#
loop_
_entity_poly.entity_id
_entity_poly.type
_entity_poly.pdbx_seq_one_letter_code
_entity_poly.pdbx_strand_id
1 'polypeptide(L)'
;MTEAWYYNPGDHYVLDDMSGFKVRRSRTRTIPGGQTGQAVVDRRRWEPQQPQDFVRGVADDQSVDVARPRQDDRFMMVGTVVTRPAPAGAVAIMVASVAGMGVGDTVQVMLDSGVNFVTQVRGIAGGTITLAAPLPASVGAGDPAGNMVLDLSAAGPA
;
A
#
# COMPACT_ATOMS: atom_id res chain seq x y z
N MET A 1 15.01 50.56 24.63
CA MET A 1 14.30 51.66 25.31
C MET A 1 12.85 51.25 25.50
N THR A 2 12.46 50.96 26.74
CA THR A 2 11.08 50.68 27.15
C THR A 2 10.33 52.01 27.26
N GLU A 3 9.31 52.19 26.43
CA GLU A 3 8.45 53.37 26.46
C GLU A 3 7.66 53.44 27.77
N ALA A 4 7.42 54.65 28.30
CA ALA A 4 6.65 54.84 29.51
C ALA A 4 5.20 54.39 29.31
N TRP A 5 4.62 53.75 30.34
CA TRP A 5 3.27 53.18 30.28
C TRP A 5 2.28 54.23 30.77
N TYR A 6 1.47 54.78 29.87
CA TYR A 6 0.47 55.79 30.20
C TYR A 6 -0.78 55.62 29.35
N TYR A 7 -1.92 56.14 29.81
CA TYR A 7 -3.13 56.14 29.00
C TYR A 7 -3.02 57.17 27.87
N ASN A 8 -3.28 56.74 26.63
CA ASN A 8 -3.37 57.64 25.48
C ASN A 8 -4.74 57.41 24.81
N PRO A 9 -5.66 58.40 24.84
CA PRO A 9 -6.97 58.27 24.22
C PRO A 9 -6.87 57.81 22.76
N GLY A 10 -7.55 56.72 22.41
CA GLY A 10 -7.55 56.16 21.06
C GLY A 10 -6.34 55.29 20.69
N ASP A 11 -5.25 55.32 21.46
CA ASP A 11 -4.03 54.54 21.23
C ASP A 11 -3.74 53.57 22.38
N HIS A 12 -4.65 52.60 22.53
CA HIS A 12 -4.55 51.56 23.55
C HIS A 12 -3.42 50.57 23.23
N TYR A 13 -3.00 49.82 24.24
CA TYR A 13 -2.03 48.74 24.06
C TYR A 13 -2.70 47.49 23.51
N VAL A 14 -2.06 46.90 22.50
CA VAL A 14 -2.41 45.61 21.91
C VAL A 14 -1.22 44.67 22.10
N LEU A 15 -1.48 43.37 22.16
CA LEU A 15 -0.42 42.37 22.14
C LEU A 15 0.01 42.15 20.69
N ASP A 16 1.32 42.18 20.45
CA ASP A 16 1.88 41.72 19.18
C ASP A 16 1.86 40.18 19.16
N ASP A 17 1.14 39.62 18.19
CA ASP A 17 0.90 38.17 18.07
C ASP A 17 2.18 37.35 17.84
N MET A 18 3.26 37.98 17.35
CA MET A 18 4.54 37.31 17.14
C MET A 18 5.49 37.46 18.33
N SER A 19 5.48 38.62 18.99
CA SER A 19 6.45 38.92 20.06
C SER A 19 5.92 38.67 21.47
N GLY A 20 4.60 38.67 21.63
CA GLY A 20 3.91 38.64 22.92
C GLY A 20 4.04 39.94 23.71
N PHE A 21 4.74 40.96 23.19
CA PHE A 21 4.92 42.23 23.89
C PHE A 21 3.75 43.19 23.66
N LYS A 22 3.46 44.00 24.68
CA LYS A 22 2.49 45.09 24.57
C LYS A 22 3.06 46.23 23.74
N VAL A 23 2.36 46.57 22.66
CA VAL A 23 2.70 47.65 21.74
C VAL A 23 1.49 48.57 21.55
N ARG A 24 1.73 49.85 21.24
CA ARG A 24 0.64 50.80 20.95
C ARG A 24 -0.09 50.45 19.66
N ARG A 25 -1.41 50.56 19.63
CA ARG A 25 -2.25 50.29 18.44
C ARG A 25 -1.75 51.05 17.21
N SER A 26 -1.34 52.31 17.37
CA SER A 26 -0.80 53.17 16.31
C SER A 26 0.44 52.59 15.60
N ARG A 27 1.21 51.75 16.30
CA ARG A 27 2.44 51.10 15.81
C ARG A 27 2.24 49.66 15.34
N THR A 28 1.01 49.16 15.36
CA THR A 28 0.70 47.82 14.86
C THR A 28 0.19 47.85 13.42
N ARG A 29 0.38 46.74 12.71
CA ARG A 29 -0.22 46.46 11.40
C ARG A 29 -0.65 45.00 11.35
N THR A 30 -1.69 44.72 10.56
CA THR A 30 -2.12 43.35 10.29
C THR A 30 -1.37 42.80 9.08
N ILE A 31 -0.85 41.57 9.18
CA ILE A 31 -0.23 40.88 8.05
C ILE A 31 -1.35 40.39 7.10
N PRO A 32 -1.33 40.74 5.80
CA PRO A 32 -2.46 40.48 4.90
C PRO A 32 -2.60 39.02 4.43
N GLY A 33 -1.57 38.18 4.51
CA GLY A 33 -1.61 36.79 4.01
C GLY A 33 -0.41 35.95 4.41
N GLY A 34 -0.35 34.70 3.92
CA GLY A 34 0.70 33.72 4.26
C GLY A 34 0.42 32.95 5.56
N GLN A 35 1.43 32.21 6.05
CA GLN A 35 1.33 31.38 7.27
C GLN A 35 0.97 32.20 8.53
N THR A 36 1.31 33.49 8.54
CA THR A 36 1.07 34.45 9.64
C THR A 36 0.01 35.48 9.27
N GLY A 37 -0.78 35.22 8.22
CA GLY A 37 -1.88 36.08 7.81
C GLY A 37 -2.84 36.37 8.96
N GLN A 38 -3.33 37.61 9.02
CA GLN A 38 -4.21 38.18 10.04
C GLN A 38 -3.57 38.47 11.40
N ALA A 39 -2.29 38.13 11.62
CA ALA A 39 -1.57 38.51 12.84
C ALA A 39 -1.41 40.04 12.94
N VAL A 40 -1.67 40.60 14.12
CA VAL A 40 -1.42 42.00 14.47
C VAL A 40 -0.03 42.09 15.07
N VAL A 41 0.90 42.69 14.33
CA VAL A 41 2.32 42.76 14.70
C VAL A 41 2.81 44.20 14.79
N ASP A 42 3.88 44.44 15.53
CA ASP A 42 4.61 45.72 15.46
C ASP A 42 5.09 45.95 14.02
N ARG A 43 5.01 47.20 13.54
CA ARG A 43 5.52 47.64 12.22
C ARG A 43 6.94 47.14 11.91
N ARG A 44 7.80 46.94 12.92
CA ARG A 44 9.18 46.42 12.72
C ARG A 44 9.24 44.97 12.27
N ARG A 45 8.18 44.19 12.53
CA ARG A 45 8.04 42.77 12.19
C ARG A 45 6.99 42.54 11.11
N TRP A 46 6.42 43.63 10.58
CA TRP A 46 5.46 43.55 9.51
C TRP A 46 6.16 43.14 8.22
N GLU A 47 5.63 42.10 7.58
CA GLU A 47 6.13 41.59 6.32
C GLU A 47 5.09 41.83 5.20
N PRO A 48 5.54 42.22 4.00
CA PRO A 48 4.65 42.28 2.85
C PRO A 48 4.25 40.86 2.43
N GLN A 49 3.06 40.74 1.84
CA GLN A 49 2.59 39.46 1.29
C GLN A 49 3.53 38.99 0.18
N GLN A 50 3.95 37.73 0.23
CA GLN A 50 4.81 37.17 -0.80
C GLN A 50 3.97 36.83 -2.04
N PRO A 51 4.49 37.02 -3.27
CA PRO A 51 3.78 36.60 -4.49
C PRO A 51 3.35 35.13 -4.48
N GLN A 52 4.12 34.28 -3.81
CA GLN A 52 3.82 32.85 -3.66
C GLN A 52 2.55 32.58 -2.83
N ASP A 53 2.16 33.47 -1.91
CA ASP A 53 0.93 33.31 -1.10
C ASP A 53 -0.34 33.44 -1.95
N PHE A 54 -0.23 34.03 -3.14
CA PHE A 54 -1.33 34.13 -4.09
C PHE A 54 -1.44 32.89 -5.00
N VAL A 55 -0.45 32.00 -4.98
CA VAL A 55 -0.44 30.79 -5.80
C VAL A 55 -1.44 29.79 -5.22
N ARG A 56 -2.50 29.52 -5.98
CA ARG A 56 -3.48 28.47 -5.65
C ARG A 56 -3.09 27.19 -6.38
N GLY A 57 -3.20 26.06 -5.69
CA GLY A 57 -3.11 24.77 -6.34
C GLY A 57 -4.18 24.66 -7.43
N VAL A 58 -3.78 24.21 -8.61
CA VAL A 58 -4.70 23.84 -9.69
C VAL A 58 -4.87 22.33 -9.61
N ALA A 59 -6.11 21.84 -9.70
CA ALA A 59 -6.36 20.41 -9.75
C ALA A 59 -5.71 19.84 -11.02
N ASP A 60 -4.96 18.76 -10.87
CA ASP A 60 -4.32 18.11 -12.01
C ASP A 60 -5.36 17.39 -12.87
N ASP A 61 -5.24 17.52 -14.19
CA ASP A 61 -6.09 16.81 -15.13
C ASP A 61 -5.57 15.38 -15.29
N GLN A 62 -6.27 14.43 -14.67
CA GLN A 62 -5.93 13.00 -14.73
C GLN A 62 -6.46 12.31 -15.99
N SER A 63 -7.00 13.06 -16.97
CA SER A 63 -7.42 12.49 -18.25
C SER A 63 -6.22 11.98 -19.04
N VAL A 64 -6.41 10.83 -19.68
CA VAL A 64 -5.42 10.19 -20.55
C VAL A 64 -6.09 9.88 -21.88
N ASP A 65 -5.44 10.22 -23.00
CA ASP A 65 -5.99 10.04 -24.36
C ASP A 65 -6.36 8.57 -24.64
N VAL A 66 -5.58 7.64 -24.09
CA VAL A 66 -5.83 6.20 -24.20
C VAL A 66 -5.65 5.57 -22.83
N ALA A 67 -6.76 5.34 -22.14
CA ALA A 67 -6.76 4.55 -20.91
C ALA A 67 -6.54 3.07 -21.25
N ARG A 68 -5.50 2.46 -20.67
CA ARG A 68 -5.37 1.00 -20.70
C ARG A 68 -6.45 0.42 -19.77
N PRO A 69 -7.30 -0.52 -20.24
CA PRO A 69 -8.24 -1.21 -19.37
C PRO A 69 -7.51 -1.79 -18.17
N ARG A 70 -8.13 -1.73 -16.99
CA ARG A 70 -7.62 -2.47 -15.84
C ARG A 70 -7.62 -3.95 -16.18
N GLN A 71 -6.59 -4.66 -15.71
CA GLN A 71 -6.59 -6.11 -15.75
C GLN A 71 -7.77 -6.62 -14.93
N ASP A 72 -8.44 -7.66 -15.41
CA ASP A 72 -9.49 -8.31 -14.63
C ASP A 72 -8.89 -8.90 -13.34
N ASP A 73 -9.60 -8.76 -12.22
CA ASP A 73 -9.24 -9.37 -10.92
C ASP A 73 -9.49 -10.89 -10.96
N ARG A 74 -8.72 -11.60 -11.80
CA ARG A 74 -8.68 -13.06 -11.88
C ARG A 74 -7.34 -13.56 -11.33
N PHE A 75 -7.40 -14.44 -10.34
CA PHE A 75 -6.22 -15.20 -9.91
C PHE A 75 -5.85 -16.19 -11.01
N MET A 76 -4.67 -16.03 -11.63
CA MET A 76 -4.23 -16.89 -12.74
C MET A 76 -3.55 -18.19 -12.31
N MET A 77 -3.18 -18.33 -11.03
CA MET A 77 -2.52 -19.55 -10.52
C MET A 77 -3.00 -19.84 -9.11
N VAL A 78 -3.49 -21.06 -8.89
CA VAL A 78 -3.83 -21.57 -7.56
C VAL A 78 -2.62 -22.35 -7.04
N GLY A 79 -1.99 -21.81 -5.99
CA GLY A 79 -0.83 -22.43 -5.35
C GLY A 79 -1.17 -23.01 -3.99
N THR A 80 -0.60 -24.16 -3.68
CA THR A 80 -0.67 -24.81 -2.37
C THR A 80 0.67 -25.45 -2.03
N VAL A 81 0.84 -25.92 -0.80
CA VAL A 81 2.08 -26.54 -0.33
C VAL A 81 1.82 -27.96 0.14
N VAL A 82 2.79 -28.85 -0.06
CA VAL A 82 2.76 -30.21 0.46
C VAL A 82 2.86 -30.18 1.99
N THR A 83 1.91 -30.82 2.68
CA THR A 83 1.83 -30.87 4.15
C THR A 83 2.38 -32.15 4.75
N ARG A 84 2.57 -33.18 3.92
CA ARG A 84 3.17 -34.45 4.33
C ARG A 84 4.15 -34.95 3.26
N PRO A 85 5.36 -35.38 3.64
CA PRO A 85 6.33 -35.85 2.67
C PRO A 85 5.80 -37.06 1.88
N ALA A 86 6.11 -37.13 0.59
CA ALA A 86 5.80 -38.26 -0.26
C ALA A 86 7.06 -38.73 -1.01
N PRO A 87 7.38 -40.04 -1.01
CA PRO A 87 8.56 -40.55 -1.67
C PRO A 87 8.40 -40.56 -3.20
N ALA A 88 9.53 -40.74 -3.91
CA ALA A 88 9.50 -41.05 -5.33
C ALA A 88 8.63 -42.29 -5.59
N GLY A 89 7.88 -42.29 -6.68
CA GLY A 89 6.91 -43.32 -7.03
C GLY A 89 5.51 -43.12 -6.44
N ALA A 90 5.33 -42.19 -5.49
CA ALA A 90 4.01 -41.91 -4.94
C ALA A 90 3.07 -41.32 -6.01
N VAL A 91 1.81 -41.75 -5.98
CA VAL A 91 0.73 -41.27 -6.88
C VAL A 91 -0.25 -40.35 -6.18
N ALA A 92 -0.01 -40.02 -4.92
CA ALA A 92 -0.85 -39.14 -4.14
C ALA A 92 0.00 -38.25 -3.23
N ILE A 93 -0.37 -36.97 -3.15
CA ILE A 93 0.29 -35.97 -2.30
C ILE A 93 -0.75 -35.28 -1.43
N MET A 94 -0.38 -35.00 -0.18
CA MET A 94 -1.24 -34.28 0.75
C MET A 94 -0.83 -32.82 0.77
N VAL A 95 -1.79 -31.91 0.57
CA VAL A 95 -1.57 -30.47 0.42
C VAL A 95 -2.37 -29.69 1.45
N ALA A 96 -1.99 -28.43 1.68
CA ALA A 96 -2.65 -27.56 2.65
C ALA A 96 -4.06 -27.14 2.23
N SER A 97 -4.25 -26.92 0.93
CA SER A 97 -5.54 -26.58 0.31
C SER A 97 -5.63 -27.15 -1.10
N VAL A 98 -6.83 -27.55 -1.50
CA VAL A 98 -7.20 -27.94 -2.87
C VAL A 98 -8.22 -26.97 -3.48
N ALA A 99 -8.48 -25.84 -2.80
CA ALA A 99 -9.48 -24.87 -3.22
C ALA A 99 -9.09 -24.27 -4.58
N GLY A 100 -9.97 -24.39 -5.58
CA GLY A 100 -9.72 -23.92 -6.94
C GLY A 100 -9.03 -24.95 -7.86
N MET A 101 -8.70 -26.15 -7.35
CA MET A 101 -8.21 -27.27 -8.15
C MET A 101 -9.34 -28.26 -8.45
N GLY A 102 -9.35 -28.80 -9.67
CA GLY A 102 -10.31 -29.77 -10.17
C GLY A 102 -9.65 -31.04 -10.70
N VAL A 103 -10.47 -32.07 -10.93
CA VAL A 103 -10.01 -33.28 -11.62
C VAL A 103 -9.83 -32.97 -13.10
N GLY A 104 -8.68 -33.34 -13.65
CA GLY A 104 -8.26 -33.03 -15.01
C GLY A 104 -7.28 -31.86 -15.09
N ASP A 105 -7.11 -31.09 -14.01
CA ASP A 105 -6.21 -29.95 -14.02
C ASP A 105 -4.75 -30.35 -14.15
N THR A 106 -3.97 -29.51 -14.84
CA THR A 106 -2.53 -29.67 -15.01
C THR A 106 -1.84 -28.98 -13.86
N VAL A 107 -1.18 -29.75 -13.00
CA VAL A 107 -0.46 -29.27 -11.83
C VAL A 107 1.04 -29.41 -12.00
N GLN A 108 1.78 -28.44 -11.50
CA GLN A 108 3.23 -28.46 -11.36
C GLN A 108 3.59 -28.65 -9.90
N VAL A 109 4.35 -29.70 -9.62
CA VAL A 109 4.87 -30.04 -8.29
C VAL A 109 6.38 -29.75 -8.28
N MET A 110 6.83 -28.91 -7.35
CA MET A 110 8.25 -28.69 -7.11
C MET A 110 8.81 -29.88 -6.31
N LEU A 111 9.80 -30.59 -6.84
CA LEU A 111 10.41 -31.75 -6.18
C LEU A 111 11.58 -31.33 -5.27
N ASP A 112 11.97 -32.20 -4.35
CA ASP A 112 13.15 -31.99 -3.49
C ASP A 112 14.46 -31.88 -4.30
N SER A 113 14.46 -32.45 -5.51
CA SER A 113 15.56 -32.34 -6.46
C SER A 113 15.71 -30.95 -7.08
N GLY A 114 14.77 -30.02 -6.81
CA GLY A 114 14.69 -28.70 -7.45
C GLY A 114 14.11 -28.73 -8.87
N VAL A 115 13.72 -29.91 -9.37
CA VAL A 115 13.07 -30.06 -10.67
C VAL A 115 11.56 -29.90 -10.53
N ASN A 116 10.94 -29.24 -11.49
CA ASN A 116 9.49 -29.14 -11.59
C ASN A 116 8.92 -30.36 -12.31
N PHE A 117 7.97 -31.03 -11.69
CA PHE A 117 7.24 -32.14 -12.28
C PHE A 117 5.83 -31.70 -12.64
N VAL A 118 5.47 -31.83 -13.91
CA VAL A 118 4.13 -31.49 -14.40
C VAL A 118 3.33 -32.76 -14.62
N THR A 119 2.13 -32.81 -14.08
CA THR A 119 1.20 -33.94 -14.22
C THR A 119 -0.24 -33.47 -14.15
N GLN A 120 -1.19 -34.38 -14.35
CA GLN A 120 -2.62 -34.08 -14.22
C GLN A 120 -3.17 -34.56 -12.88
N VAL A 121 -4.17 -33.86 -12.38
CA VAL A 121 -4.96 -34.29 -11.22
C VAL A 121 -5.95 -35.36 -11.67
N ARG A 122 -5.74 -36.59 -11.19
CA ARG A 122 -6.63 -37.73 -11.43
C ARG A 122 -7.81 -37.78 -10.46
N GLY A 123 -7.64 -37.24 -9.25
CA GLY A 123 -8.66 -37.29 -8.21
C GLY A 123 -8.31 -36.37 -7.05
N ILE A 124 -9.33 -35.81 -6.40
CA ILE A 124 -9.19 -34.99 -5.20
C ILE A 124 -10.08 -35.58 -4.11
N ALA A 125 -9.51 -35.87 -2.95
CA ALA A 125 -10.24 -36.37 -1.79
C ALA A 125 -9.72 -35.70 -0.51
N GLY A 126 -10.54 -34.82 0.08
CA GLY A 126 -10.12 -33.99 1.20
C GLY A 126 -8.92 -33.12 0.81
N GLY A 127 -7.85 -33.16 1.58
CA GLY A 127 -6.58 -32.48 1.27
C GLY A 127 -5.59 -33.31 0.44
N THR A 128 -6.03 -34.40 -0.20
CA THR A 128 -5.15 -35.28 -0.98
C THR A 128 -5.43 -35.13 -2.47
N ILE A 129 -4.37 -34.88 -3.25
CA ILE A 129 -4.39 -34.86 -4.72
C ILE A 129 -3.81 -36.19 -5.21
N THR A 130 -4.56 -36.90 -6.04
CA THR A 130 -4.09 -38.08 -6.78
C THR A 130 -3.56 -37.65 -8.14
N LEU A 131 -2.33 -38.02 -8.47
CA LEU A 131 -1.62 -37.64 -9.68
C LEU A 131 -1.84 -38.68 -10.79
N ALA A 132 -1.87 -38.24 -12.04
CA ALA A 132 -1.98 -39.11 -13.22
C ALA A 132 -0.68 -39.89 -13.48
N ALA A 133 0.48 -39.33 -13.09
CA ALA A 133 1.77 -39.98 -13.15
C ALA A 133 2.45 -39.97 -11.77
N PRO A 134 3.20 -41.04 -11.41
CA PRO A 134 3.91 -41.10 -10.14
C PRO A 134 5.02 -40.06 -10.06
N LEU A 135 5.31 -39.58 -8.85
CA LEU A 135 6.40 -38.62 -8.62
C LEU A 135 7.76 -39.19 -9.04
N PRO A 136 8.56 -38.48 -9.85
CA PRO A 136 9.88 -38.98 -10.26
C PRO A 136 10.95 -38.80 -9.18
N ALA A 137 10.73 -37.91 -8.20
CA ALA A 137 11.55 -37.76 -6.99
C ALA A 137 10.67 -37.46 -5.78
N SER A 138 11.24 -37.46 -4.57
CA SER A 138 10.48 -37.13 -3.36
C SER A 138 10.02 -35.68 -3.31
N VAL A 139 9.00 -35.44 -2.49
CA VAL A 139 8.57 -34.12 -2.04
C VAL A 139 8.57 -34.09 -0.51
N GLY A 140 9.17 -33.06 0.07
CA GLY A 140 9.19 -32.79 1.50
C GLY A 140 7.95 -32.05 1.99
N ALA A 141 7.87 -31.89 3.32
CA ALA A 141 6.89 -31.02 3.98
C ALA A 141 7.57 -30.24 5.10
N GLY A 142 7.06 -29.03 5.40
CA GLY A 142 7.33 -28.36 6.68
C GLY A 142 8.21 -27.12 6.67
N ASP A 143 8.62 -26.57 5.52
CA ASP A 143 9.24 -25.24 5.46
C ASP A 143 8.30 -24.22 4.77
N PRO A 144 8.42 -22.91 5.03
CA PRO A 144 7.67 -21.88 4.30
C PRO A 144 8.04 -21.80 2.80
N ALA A 145 9.13 -22.47 2.40
CA ALA A 145 9.50 -22.77 1.01
C ALA A 145 9.23 -24.23 0.61
N GLY A 146 8.37 -24.93 1.36
CA GLY A 146 8.00 -26.32 1.12
C GLY A 146 7.54 -26.54 -0.31
N ASN A 147 7.73 -27.77 -0.79
CA ASN A 147 7.43 -28.19 -2.15
C ASN A 147 6.05 -27.69 -2.57
N MET A 148 6.05 -26.73 -3.50
CA MET A 148 4.84 -26.08 -3.98
C MET A 148 4.14 -26.96 -5.01
N VAL A 149 2.82 -26.90 -4.98
CA VAL A 149 1.94 -27.46 -6.01
C VAL A 149 1.17 -26.29 -6.61
N LEU A 150 1.39 -26.04 -7.89
CA LEU A 150 0.77 -24.97 -8.65
C LEU A 150 -0.19 -25.57 -9.66
N ASP A 151 -1.44 -25.12 -9.68
CA ASP A 151 -2.37 -25.41 -10.76
C ASP A 151 -2.12 -24.46 -11.93
N LEU A 152 -1.81 -25.03 -13.09
CA LEU A 152 -1.52 -24.31 -14.33
C LEU A 152 -2.76 -24.19 -15.24
N SER A 153 -3.83 -24.91 -14.95
CA SER A 153 -5.07 -24.88 -15.74
C SER A 153 -6.31 -24.46 -14.97
N ALA A 154 -6.15 -24.06 -13.70
CA ALA A 154 -7.23 -23.56 -12.85
C ALA A 154 -8.14 -22.60 -13.64
N ALA A 155 -9.36 -23.05 -13.92
CA ALA A 155 -10.39 -22.17 -14.41
C ALA A 155 -10.74 -21.20 -13.27
N GLY A 156 -10.60 -19.90 -13.50
CA GLY A 156 -10.99 -18.89 -12.51
C GLY A 156 -12.41 -19.15 -12.01
N PRO A 157 -12.71 -18.89 -10.72
CA PRO A 157 -14.06 -19.09 -10.21
C PRO A 157 -15.06 -18.29 -11.04
N ALA A 158 -16.16 -18.95 -11.44
CA ALA A 158 -17.28 -18.35 -12.16
C ALA A 158 -18.07 -17.38 -11.28
#